data_AF-A0A0F9QUE4-F1
#
_entry.id   AF-A0A0F9QUE4-F1
#
_cell.length_a   1.000
_cell.length_b   1.000
_cell.length_c   1.000
_cell.angle_alpha   90.00
_cell.angle_beta   90.00
_cell.angle_gamma   90.00
#
_symmetry.space_group_name_H-M   'P 1'
#
loop_
_entity.id
_entity.type
_entity.pdbx_description
1 polymer ?
#
loop_
_entity_poly.entity_id
_entity_poly.type
_entity_poly.pdbx_seq_one_letter_code
_entity_poly.pdbx_strand_id
1 'polypeptide(L)'
;MSSPEEISESKIYGNKQKVRLYKIKHFIFDFGGVLVEKTFLLKNVFDMIECDLNITIPRMENPHMRKLKRNLSSGRKSSREFLEKIFKKYYYPYQQRDGV
;
A
#
# COMPACT_ATOMS: atom_id res chain seq x y z
N MET A 1 -26.07 -40.57 -9.89
CA MET A 1 -25.72 -40.61 -8.46
C MET A 1 -24.38 -39.94 -8.30
N SER A 2 -24.21 -39.08 -7.30
CA SER A 2 -22.95 -38.35 -7.05
C SER A 2 -21.82 -39.30 -6.65
N SER A 3 -20.59 -38.98 -7.06
CA SER A 3 -19.43 -39.83 -6.75
C SER A 3 -19.06 -39.76 -5.25
N PRO A 4 -18.35 -40.76 -4.70
CA PRO A 4 -17.87 -40.72 -3.31
C PRO A 4 -17.01 -39.49 -2.99
N GLU A 5 -16.25 -38.97 -3.98
CA GLU A 5 -15.48 -37.73 -3.82
C GLU A 5 -16.37 -36.50 -3.67
N GLU A 6 -17.43 -36.38 -4.49
CA GLU A 6 -18.40 -35.27 -4.38
C GLU A 6 -19.10 -35.24 -3.01
N ILE A 7 -19.35 -36.42 -2.42
CA ILE A 7 -19.96 -36.55 -1.09
C ILE A 7 -18.98 -36.09 0.01
N SER A 8 -17.69 -36.41 -0.14
CA SER A 8 -16.62 -35.99 0.79
C SER A 8 -16.44 -34.46 0.82
N GLU A 9 -16.34 -33.84 -0.36
CA GLU A 9 -16.16 -32.39 -0.48
C GLU A 9 -17.37 -31.61 0.04
N SER A 10 -18.59 -32.11 -0.20
CA SER A 10 -19.82 -31.48 0.28
C SER A 10 -19.93 -31.41 1.82
N LYS A 11 -19.30 -32.37 2.54
CA LYS A 11 -19.22 -32.34 4.01
C LYS A 11 -18.29 -31.23 4.52
N ILE A 12 -17.22 -30.92 3.78
CA ILE A 12 -16.20 -29.94 4.18
C ILE A 12 -16.70 -28.52 3.94
N TYR A 13 -17.36 -28.27 2.81
CA TYR A 13 -17.82 -26.92 2.43
C TYR A 13 -19.28 -26.64 2.83
N GLY A 14 -20.02 -27.69 3.21
CA GLY A 14 -21.43 -27.64 3.63
C GLY A 14 -22.37 -27.10 2.55
N ASN A 15 -23.68 -27.20 2.80
CA ASN A 15 -24.75 -26.56 2.00
C ASN A 15 -24.65 -25.01 1.92
N LYS A 16 -23.55 -24.42 2.41
CA LYS A 16 -23.29 -22.98 2.48
C LYS A 16 -22.41 -22.48 1.34
N GLN A 17 -21.83 -23.37 0.52
CA GLN A 17 -21.00 -22.95 -0.60
C GLN A 17 -21.86 -22.39 -1.75
N LYS A 18 -22.11 -21.07 -1.70
CA LYS A 18 -22.88 -20.32 -2.70
C LYS A 18 -22.18 -20.20 -4.05
N VAL A 19 -20.86 -20.40 -4.09
CA VAL A 19 -20.04 -20.18 -5.28
C VAL A 19 -19.46 -21.50 -5.77
N ARG A 20 -19.75 -21.84 -7.02
CA ARG A 20 -19.19 -23.01 -7.69
C ARG A 20 -17.73 -22.72 -8.07
N LEU A 21 -16.78 -23.17 -7.25
CA LEU A 21 -15.35 -22.86 -7.43
C LEU A 21 -14.84 -23.24 -8.82
N TYR A 22 -15.29 -24.38 -9.38
CA TYR A 22 -14.92 -24.84 -10.73
C TYR A 22 -15.38 -23.91 -11.87
N LYS A 23 -16.27 -22.94 -11.61
CA LYS A 23 -16.70 -21.93 -12.59
C LYS A 23 -15.85 -20.65 -12.56
N ILE A 24 -14.99 -20.47 -11.57
CA ILE A 24 -14.11 -19.30 -11.48
C ILE A 24 -12.99 -19.46 -12.51
N LYS A 25 -12.94 -18.56 -13.50
CA LYS A 25 -11.93 -18.59 -14.57
C LYS A 25 -10.68 -17.77 -14.26
N HIS A 26 -10.80 -16.78 -13.36
CA HIS A 26 -9.75 -15.82 -13.08
C HIS A 26 -9.63 -15.58 -11.58
N PHE A 27 -8.40 -15.56 -11.10
CA PHE A 27 -8.05 -15.19 -9.74
C PHE A 27 -7.27 -13.87 -9.78
N ILE A 28 -7.60 -12.95 -8.88
CA ILE A 28 -6.89 -11.69 -8.71
C ILE A 28 -6.29 -11.71 -7.32
N PHE A 29 -4.97 -11.65 -7.24
CA PHE A 29 -4.23 -11.62 -5.97
C PHE A 29 -3.62 -10.25 -5.78
N ASP A 30 -3.77 -9.69 -4.58
CA ASP A 30 -3.06 -8.48 -4.17
C ASP A 30 -1.62 -8.84 -3.79
N PHE A 31 -0.66 -8.31 -4.54
CA PHE A 31 0.76 -8.58 -4.29
C PHE A 31 1.22 -8.03 -2.94
N GLY A 32 0.80 -6.82 -2.57
CA GLY A 32 1.29 -6.13 -1.37
C GLY A 32 0.65 -6.59 -0.06
N GLY A 33 -0.55 -7.17 -0.14
CA GLY A 33 -1.32 -7.61 1.03
C GLY A 33 -1.43 -9.13 1.22
N VAL A 34 -1.17 -9.93 0.17
CA VAL A 34 -1.33 -11.39 0.20
C VAL A 34 -0.02 -12.12 -0.14
N LEU A 35 0.74 -11.64 -1.14
CA LEU A 35 1.91 -12.37 -1.64
C LEU A 35 3.24 -11.96 -1.00
N VAL A 36 3.29 -10.82 -0.31
CA VAL A 36 4.48 -10.32 0.38
C VAL A 36 4.12 -9.98 1.82
N GLU A 37 5.02 -10.30 2.77
CA GLU A 37 4.90 -9.78 4.14
C GLU A 37 4.83 -8.25 4.08
N LYS A 38 3.82 -7.65 4.74
CA LYS A 38 3.51 -6.22 4.69
C LYS A 38 4.77 -5.35 4.59
N THR A 39 5.06 -4.85 3.40
CA THR A 39 6.19 -3.95 3.20
C THR A 39 5.76 -2.53 3.54
N PHE A 40 6.20 -2.03 4.69
CA PHE A 40 6.00 -0.62 5.09
C PHE A 40 6.97 0.32 4.34
N LEU A 41 7.12 0.12 3.03
CA LEU A 41 8.11 0.78 2.17
C LEU A 41 8.11 2.31 2.34
N LEU A 42 6.93 2.92 2.24
CA LEU A 42 6.81 4.38 2.38
C LEU A 42 7.12 4.89 3.79
N LYS A 43 6.80 4.10 4.83
CA LYS A 43 7.15 4.44 6.21
C LYS A 43 8.66 4.42 6.37
N ASN A 44 9.31 3.35 5.92
CA ASN A 44 10.76 3.21 6.01
C ASN A 44 11.50 4.33 5.28
N VAL A 45 11.03 4.70 4.08
CA VAL A 45 11.60 5.84 3.33
C VAL A 45 11.48 7.14 4.12
N PHE A 46 10.33 7.41 4.73
CA PHE A 46 10.17 8.60 5.56
C PHE A 46 11.03 8.56 6.83
N ASP A 47 11.12 7.41 7.50
CA ASP A 47 11.92 7.26 8.70
C ASP A 47 13.42 7.50 8.40
N MET A 48 13.93 6.99 7.26
CA MET A 48 15.30 7.29 6.80
C MET A 48 15.49 8.78 6.52
N ILE A 49 14.57 9.42 5.80
CA ILE A 49 14.66 10.86 5.47
C ILE A 49 14.64 11.73 6.74
N GLU A 50 13.75 11.44 7.68
CA GLU A 50 13.64 12.19 8.93
C GLU A 50 14.92 12.05 9.77
N CYS A 51 15.49 10.84 9.84
CA CYS A 51 16.75 10.57 10.53
C CYS A 51 17.92 11.29 9.87
N ASP A 52 18.09 11.15 8.55
CA ASP A 52 19.25 11.67 7.82
C ASP A 52 19.25 13.19 7.71
N LEU A 53 18.06 13.79 7.54
CA LEU A 53 17.91 15.23 7.33
C LEU A 53 17.50 15.99 8.61
N ASN A 54 17.29 15.27 9.72
CA ASN A 54 16.80 15.81 10.98
C ASN A 54 15.56 16.70 10.82
N ILE A 55 14.59 16.24 10.04
CA ILE A 55 13.29 16.89 9.82
C ILE A 55 12.14 16.04 10.34
N THR A 56 10.97 16.65 10.50
CA THR A 56 9.73 15.93 10.77
C THR A 56 8.80 16.02 9.58
N ILE A 57 8.45 14.87 8.99
CA ILE A 57 7.47 14.79 7.91
C ILE A 57 6.13 14.36 8.55
N PRO A 58 5.10 15.22 8.55
CA PRO A 58 3.83 14.86 9.13
C PRO A 58 3.25 13.65 8.39
N ARG A 59 2.75 12.67 9.14
CA ARG A 59 2.29 11.40 8.58
C ARG A 59 0.82 11.53 8.12
N MET A 60 0.03 10.47 8.30
CA MET A 60 -1.33 10.38 7.74
C MET A 60 -2.35 11.30 8.41
N GLU A 61 -2.02 11.94 9.53
CA GLU A 61 -2.87 12.95 10.18
C GLU A 61 -3.02 14.21 9.32
N ASN A 62 -2.04 14.52 8.46
CA ASN A 62 -2.06 15.73 7.66
C ASN A 62 -2.86 15.56 6.34
N PRO A 63 -3.89 16.38 6.08
CA PRO A 63 -4.72 16.26 4.87
C PRO A 63 -3.96 16.42 3.55
N HIS A 64 -2.94 17.29 3.52
CA HIS A 64 -2.08 17.49 2.36
C HIS A 64 -1.25 16.24 2.06
N MET A 65 -0.68 15.62 3.10
CA MET A 65 0.09 14.38 2.98
C MET A 65 -0.76 13.21 2.52
N ARG A 66 -1.98 13.07 3.06
CA ARG A 66 -2.98 12.10 2.56
C ARG A 66 -3.29 12.31 1.08
N LYS A 67 -3.42 13.55 0.62
CA LYS A 67 -3.66 13.86 -0.81
C LYS A 67 -2.46 13.47 -1.67
N LEU A 68 -1.23 13.78 -1.23
CA LEU A 68 -0.02 13.40 -1.95
C LEU A 68 0.14 11.88 -2.05
N LYS A 69 -0.04 11.15 -0.94
CA LYS A 69 0.03 9.69 -0.92
C LYS A 69 -1.00 9.06 -1.85
N ARG A 70 -2.26 9.52 -1.83
CA ARG A 70 -3.29 9.00 -2.75
C ARG A 70 -2.90 9.18 -4.23
N ASN A 71 -2.28 10.29 -4.59
CA ASN A 71 -1.81 10.52 -5.96
C ASN A 71 -0.62 9.60 -6.30
N LEU A 72 0.29 9.34 -5.37
CA LEU A 72 1.38 8.38 -5.55
C LEU A 72 0.84 6.95 -5.72
N SER A 73 -0.02 6.50 -4.80
CA SER A 73 -0.59 5.13 -4.83
C SER A 73 -1.49 4.87 -6.04
N SER A 74 -2.09 5.90 -6.62
CA SER A 74 -2.88 5.79 -7.86
C SER A 74 -2.04 5.94 -9.14
N GLY A 75 -0.71 6.06 -9.04
CA GLY A 75 0.18 6.23 -10.18
C GLY A 75 0.04 7.58 -10.90
N ARG A 76 -0.75 8.53 -10.37
CA ARG A 76 -0.92 9.88 -10.93
C ARG A 76 0.32 10.76 -10.74
N LYS A 77 1.26 10.33 -9.90
CA LYS A 77 2.56 10.96 -9.70
C LYS A 77 3.63 9.89 -9.56
N SER A 78 4.79 10.19 -10.10
CA SER A 78 6.01 9.41 -9.86
C SER A 78 6.49 9.56 -8.41
N SER A 79 7.29 8.61 -7.95
CA SER A 79 7.99 8.69 -6.67
C SER A 79 8.88 9.93 -6.57
N ARG A 80 9.51 10.34 -7.68
CA ARG A 80 10.32 11.58 -7.74
C ARG A 80 9.48 12.82 -7.45
N GLU A 81 8.39 13.02 -8.20
CA GLU A 81 7.50 14.18 -8.00
C GLU A 81 6.86 14.21 -6.61
N PHE A 82 6.63 13.04 -6.03
CA PHE A 82 6.16 12.91 -4.66
C PHE A 82 7.22 13.43 -3.67
N LEU A 83 8.45 12.91 -3.74
CA LEU A 83 9.55 13.30 -2.85
C LEU A 83 9.93 14.78 -3.00
N GLU A 84 9.97 15.32 -4.22
CA GLU A 84 10.20 16.75 -4.45
C GLU A 84 9.19 17.63 -3.71
N LYS A 85 7.91 17.23 -3.68
CA LYS A 85 6.86 17.98 -2.96
C LYS A 85 7.00 17.87 -1.45
N ILE A 86 7.56 16.78 -0.95
CA ILE A 86 7.91 16.63 0.47
C ILE A 86 9.07 17.58 0.81
N PHE A 87 10.18 17.52 0.08
CA PHE A 87 11.35 18.35 0.36
C PHE A 87 11.07 19.85 0.22
N LYS A 88 10.33 20.26 -0.82
CA LYS A 88 9.88 21.65 -0.99
C LYS A 88 9.07 22.19 0.18
N LYS A 89 8.33 21.33 0.88
CA LYS A 89 7.45 21.76 1.96
C LYS A 89 8.09 21.64 3.34
N TYR A 90 8.91 20.62 3.58
CA TYR A 90 9.36 20.25 4.92
C TYR A 90 10.88 20.33 5.12
N TYR A 91 11.68 20.45 4.06
CA TYR A 91 13.14 20.50 4.15
C TYR A 91 13.70 21.86 3.73
N TYR A 92 13.46 22.28 2.49
CA TYR A 92 14.05 23.51 1.94
C TYR A 92 13.70 24.81 2.70
N PRO A 93 12.51 25.01 3.28
CA PRO A 93 12.23 26.22 4.06
C PRO A 93 13.15 26.41 5.28
N TYR A 94 13.71 25.31 5.81
CA TYR A 94 14.64 25.35 6.94
C TYR A 94 16.10 25.52 6.49
N GLN A 95 16.46 25.04 5.29
CA GLN A 95 17.80 25.26 4.71
C GLN A 95 18.03 26.69 4.22
N GLN A 96 16.98 27.46 3.90
CA GLN A 96 17.13 28.85 3.45
C GLN A 96 17.60 29.81 4.56
N ARG A 97 17.69 29.37 5.82
CA ARG A 97 18.16 30.22 6.93
C ARG A 97 19.68 30.20 7.13
N ASP A 98 20.37 29.17 6.65
CA ASP A 98 21.82 28.99 6.84
C ASP A 98 22.60 28.97 5.49
N GLY A 99 22.06 29.58 4.45
CA GLY A 99 22.61 29.47 3.09
C GLY A 99 22.34 30.62 2.13
N VAL A 100 22.04 31.83 2.63
CA VAL A 100 22.18 33.11 1.91
C VAL A 100 22.69 34.17 2.87
#